data_AF-A0AAW1YY36-F1
#
_entry.id   AF-A0AAW1YY36-F1
#
_cell.length_a   1.000
_cell.length_b   1.000
_cell.length_c   1.000
_cell.angle_alpha   90.00
_cell.angle_beta   90.00
_cell.angle_gamma   90.00
#
_symmetry.space_group_name_H-M   'P 1'
#
loop_
_entity.id
_entity.type
_entity.pdbx_description
1 polymer ?
#
loop_
_entity_poly.entity_id
_entity_poly.type
_entity_poly.pdbx_seq_one_letter_code
_entity_poly.pdbx_strand_id
1 'polypeptide(L)'
;MLSFFSASRDSRRLHQSCNAITDCKDLVSDSSSSPEFIQELLPSAERTALLYHLSYLCLGNFPELEAVIREGALQTQLLFGSSEALLLKYAETSENIVTFLLPNLEVAAVKNKPELARKFLEKAKGWINDIIMDGKEIVKRYEKHNSDVCNSTSDIITEMEKTEKQQHQTSEMKELQKIIDGLKEKHLSISEEIEDYERKIEEKNTEIRELISRIRETDFKMYSMIVPFVDSIISHIYKTTESTSEKDQIRALEADLSETIEAQKRLKEEEQEIQNQLLENELKLAKLQTENGQMLSVRSLDEVRKRLSRIQQILVQLQKFWEKVGSKLDTLKERTFAGDVWIEDLTDMKEEFLDSIDAAEEGWTKFGISCMKANNIFSIQANEAYRFLEISPSSLSEEERQKEYERVKQKLDKKIRLSKQ
;
A
#
# COMPACT_ATOMS: atom_id res chain seq x y z
N MET A 1 -6.36 36.33 -60.86
CA MET A 1 -5.12 35.53 -60.95
C MET A 1 -4.96 34.78 -59.64
N LEU A 2 -5.04 33.45 -59.71
CA LEU A 2 -4.43 32.41 -58.86
C LEU A 2 -4.46 32.66 -57.33
N SER A 3 -5.39 32.10 -56.54
CA SER A 3 -5.52 30.69 -56.09
C SER A 3 -4.37 30.17 -55.21
N PHE A 4 -4.70 29.78 -53.96
CA PHE A 4 -4.34 28.55 -53.21
C PHE A 4 -4.56 28.82 -51.68
N PHE A 5 -5.74 28.50 -51.11
CA PHE A 5 -6.09 27.31 -50.28
C PHE A 5 -5.08 27.04 -49.14
N SER A 6 -5.40 26.78 -47.87
CA SER A 6 -6.61 26.42 -47.09
C SER A 6 -6.24 26.62 -45.59
N ALA A 7 -7.05 26.56 -44.53
CA ALA A 7 -8.39 26.09 -44.30
C ALA A 7 -9.00 26.84 -43.09
N SER A 8 -10.33 26.91 -43.11
CA SER A 8 -11.24 27.65 -42.25
C SER A 8 -11.19 27.22 -40.78
N ARG A 9 -10.84 28.16 -39.90
CA ARG A 9 -11.34 28.23 -38.52
C ARG A 9 -12.77 28.76 -38.59
N ASP A 10 -13.76 27.89 -38.44
CA ASP A 10 -15.04 28.26 -37.83
C ASP A 10 -15.92 27.03 -37.66
N SER A 11 -16.06 26.59 -36.41
CA SER A 11 -17.31 26.02 -35.96
C SER A 11 -17.39 26.16 -34.46
N ARG A 12 -18.50 26.77 -34.00
CA ARG A 12 -19.01 26.90 -32.63
C ARG A 12 -18.58 28.15 -31.86
N ARG A 13 -19.16 29.28 -32.27
CA ARG A 13 -19.93 30.10 -31.30
C ARG A 13 -21.15 29.29 -30.86
N LEU A 14 -21.24 29.00 -29.57
CA LEU A 14 -22.47 28.95 -28.76
C LEU A 14 -22.11 28.32 -27.41
N HIS A 15 -22.39 29.06 -26.33
CA HIS A 15 -22.40 28.71 -24.90
C HIS A 15 -21.37 29.46 -24.06
N GLN A 16 -21.71 30.72 -23.79
CA GLN A 16 -21.42 31.34 -22.52
C GLN A 16 -22.74 31.45 -21.76
N SER A 17 -22.69 31.01 -20.50
CA SER A 17 -23.60 31.33 -19.39
C SER A 17 -24.77 30.39 -19.09
N CYS A 18 -24.84 30.04 -17.81
CA CYS A 18 -25.98 29.53 -17.06
C CYS A 18 -26.41 28.09 -17.34
N ASN A 19 -25.82 27.15 -16.61
CA ASN A 19 -26.56 26.36 -15.62
C ASN A 19 -25.61 25.99 -14.49
N ALA A 20 -25.77 26.69 -13.37
CA ALA A 20 -25.38 26.22 -12.06
C ALA A 20 -26.27 25.01 -11.71
N ILE A 21 -25.78 24.19 -10.75
CA ILE A 21 -26.42 23.00 -10.19
C ILE A 21 -26.23 21.74 -11.05
N THR A 22 -25.08 21.11 -10.88
CA THR A 22 -24.92 19.66 -11.05
C THR A 22 -24.08 19.13 -9.90
N ASP A 23 -24.80 18.76 -8.84
CA ASP A 23 -24.67 17.56 -8.02
C ASP A 23 -23.27 16.95 -7.83
N CYS A 24 -22.71 17.24 -6.65
CA CYS A 24 -22.22 16.29 -5.63
C CYS A 24 -22.12 14.81 -6.03
N LYS A 25 -21.33 14.46 -7.04
CA LYS A 25 -20.94 13.07 -7.34
C LYS A 25 -19.48 12.73 -7.01
N ASP A 26 -18.67 13.73 -6.66
CA ASP A 26 -17.22 13.54 -6.43
C ASP A 26 -16.84 13.41 -4.94
N LEU A 27 -17.79 13.08 -4.06
CA LEU A 27 -17.55 12.89 -2.61
C LEU A 27 -17.36 11.42 -2.18
N VAL A 28 -17.30 10.48 -3.13
CA VAL A 28 -17.15 9.06 -2.85
C VAL A 28 -15.67 8.76 -2.55
N SER A 29 -15.38 8.63 -1.26
CA SER A 29 -14.03 8.44 -0.71
C SER A 29 -13.77 6.95 -0.49
N ASP A 30 -12.68 6.35 -0.95
CA ASP A 30 -12.29 4.98 -0.54
C ASP A 30 -11.52 4.98 0.79
N SER A 31 -11.78 4.04 1.71
CA SER A 31 -11.20 4.00 3.06
C SER A 31 -10.18 2.87 3.27
N SER A 32 -9.14 2.82 2.42
CA SER A 32 -8.09 1.80 2.49
C SER A 32 -6.96 2.09 3.50
N SER A 33 -7.17 2.92 4.52
CA SER A 33 -6.07 3.40 5.38
C SER A 33 -6.33 3.13 6.86
N SER A 34 -6.59 1.87 7.18
CA SER A 34 -6.37 1.39 8.54
C SER A 34 -4.85 1.27 8.82
N PRO A 35 -4.36 1.55 10.04
CA PRO A 35 -2.97 1.31 10.46
C PRO A 35 -2.44 -0.14 10.28
N GLU A 36 -3.31 -1.07 9.87
CA GLU A 36 -3.11 -2.49 9.64
C GLU A 36 -2.20 -2.79 8.45
N PHE A 37 -1.94 -1.82 7.55
CA PHE A 37 -1.02 -2.01 6.41
C PHE A 37 0.39 -2.50 6.82
N ILE A 38 0.80 -2.23 8.07
CA ILE A 38 2.07 -2.69 8.65
C ILE A 38 2.14 -4.21 8.74
N GLN A 39 1.01 -4.87 9.00
CA GLN A 39 0.94 -6.31 9.24
C GLN A 39 1.42 -7.10 8.01
N GLU A 40 1.22 -6.55 6.81
CA GLU A 40 1.64 -7.16 5.56
C GLU A 40 3.01 -6.67 5.07
N LEU A 41 3.45 -5.49 5.53
CA LEU A 41 4.68 -4.85 5.09
C LEU A 41 5.93 -5.60 5.57
N LEU A 42 6.00 -5.92 6.86
CA LEU A 42 7.13 -6.66 7.45
C LEU A 42 7.34 -8.03 6.79
N PRO A 43 6.34 -8.93 6.73
CA PRO A 43 6.54 -10.23 6.11
C PRO A 43 6.88 -10.13 4.62
N SER A 44 6.34 -9.14 3.90
CA SER A 44 6.68 -8.93 2.49
C SER A 44 8.13 -8.49 2.31
N ALA A 45 8.60 -7.52 3.10
CA ALA A 45 9.94 -6.97 2.99
C ALA A 45 11.02 -7.98 3.41
N GLU A 46 10.80 -8.73 4.51
CA GLU A 46 11.71 -9.79 4.96
C GLU A 46 11.79 -10.95 3.96
N ARG A 47 10.65 -11.41 3.43
CA ARG A 47 10.63 -12.47 2.42
C ARG A 47 11.38 -12.06 1.17
N THR A 48 11.21 -10.81 0.72
CA THR A 48 11.89 -10.27 -0.47
C THR A 48 13.42 -10.44 -0.34
N ALA A 49 14.01 -10.01 0.78
CA ALA A 49 15.46 -10.13 0.98
C ALA A 49 15.92 -11.60 1.05
N LEU A 50 15.17 -12.47 1.73
CA LEU A 50 15.50 -13.90 1.82
C LEU A 50 15.41 -14.60 0.47
N LEU A 51 14.43 -14.27 -0.37
CA LEU A 51 14.27 -14.82 -1.71
C LEU A 51 15.36 -14.34 -2.66
N TYR A 52 15.76 -13.07 -2.59
CA TYR A 52 16.94 -12.60 -3.30
C TYR A 52 18.19 -13.35 -2.85
N HIS A 53 18.37 -13.58 -1.55
CA HIS A 53 19.52 -14.31 -1.03
C HIS A 53 19.56 -15.76 -1.53
N LEU A 54 18.43 -16.48 -1.51
CA LEU A 54 18.34 -17.83 -2.07
C LEU A 54 18.67 -17.84 -3.57
N SER A 55 18.06 -16.93 -4.33
CA SER A 55 18.32 -16.81 -5.78
C SER A 55 19.79 -16.54 -6.08
N TYR A 56 20.41 -15.66 -5.28
CA TYR A 56 21.80 -15.29 -5.40
C TYR A 56 22.73 -16.49 -5.12
N LEU A 57 22.51 -17.22 -4.02
CA LEU A 57 23.27 -18.43 -3.70
C LEU A 57 23.16 -19.51 -4.78
N CYS A 58 21.99 -19.67 -5.38
CA CYS A 58 21.76 -20.61 -6.48
C CYS A 58 22.60 -20.29 -7.73
N LEU A 59 22.98 -19.03 -7.97
CA LEU A 59 23.68 -18.61 -9.18
C LEU A 59 25.20 -18.57 -9.07
N GLY A 60 25.80 -19.14 -8.01
CA GLY A 60 27.25 -19.04 -7.80
C GLY A 60 28.13 -19.65 -8.89
N ASN A 61 27.57 -20.47 -9.79
CA ASN A 61 28.29 -21.01 -10.95
C ASN A 61 28.03 -20.21 -12.25
N PHE A 62 27.24 -19.13 -12.18
CA PHE A 62 26.79 -18.34 -13.33
C PHE A 62 27.04 -16.84 -13.09
N PRO A 63 28.28 -16.36 -13.23
CA PRO A 63 28.67 -14.99 -12.84
C PRO A 63 27.85 -13.88 -13.52
N GLU A 64 27.44 -14.09 -14.77
CA GLU A 64 26.62 -13.12 -15.52
C GLU A 64 25.19 -13.02 -14.95
N LEU A 65 24.58 -14.16 -14.59
CA LEU A 65 23.25 -14.21 -13.99
C LEU A 65 23.29 -13.74 -12.53
N GLU A 66 24.37 -14.06 -11.80
CA GLU A 66 24.65 -13.55 -10.47
C GLU A 66 24.64 -12.01 -10.44
N ALA A 67 25.30 -11.37 -11.42
CA ALA A 67 25.35 -9.92 -11.52
C ALA A 67 23.96 -9.29 -11.69
N VAL A 68 23.09 -9.92 -12.48
CA VAL A 68 21.70 -9.46 -12.68
C VAL A 68 20.89 -9.53 -11.37
N ILE A 69 20.99 -10.63 -10.62
CA ILE A 69 20.33 -10.76 -9.31
C ILE A 69 20.86 -9.74 -8.32
N ARG A 70 22.18 -9.56 -8.29
CA ARG A 70 22.85 -8.62 -7.40
C ARG A 70 22.35 -7.20 -7.63
N GLU A 71 22.27 -6.77 -8.88
CA GLU A 71 21.73 -5.45 -9.24
C GLU A 71 20.27 -5.32 -8.80
N GLY A 72 19.43 -6.32 -9.08
CA GLY A 72 18.03 -6.30 -8.64
C GLY A 72 17.86 -6.23 -7.12
N ALA A 73 18.69 -6.94 -6.37
CA ALA A 73 18.71 -6.91 -4.92
C ALA A 73 19.19 -5.54 -4.37
N LEU A 74 20.23 -4.95 -4.96
CA LEU A 74 20.73 -3.61 -4.61
C LEU A 74 19.69 -2.53 -4.87
N GLN A 75 19.02 -2.56 -6.02
CA GLN A 75 17.95 -1.60 -6.32
C GLN A 75 16.78 -1.76 -5.35
N THR A 76 16.45 -2.98 -4.94
CA THR A 76 15.44 -3.22 -3.89
C THR A 76 15.86 -2.64 -2.54
N GLN A 77 17.12 -2.83 -2.14
CA GLN A 77 17.68 -2.25 -0.92
C GLN A 77 17.57 -0.71 -0.93
N LEU A 78 17.90 -0.07 -2.06
CA LEU A 78 17.76 1.38 -2.25
C LEU A 78 16.30 1.85 -2.21
N LEU A 79 15.38 1.08 -2.77
CA LEU A 79 13.94 1.34 -2.69
C LEU A 79 13.43 1.26 -1.25
N PHE A 80 13.93 0.31 -0.46
CA PHE A 80 13.60 0.22 0.96
C PHE A 80 14.09 1.45 1.73
N GLY A 81 15.33 1.90 1.52
CA GLY A 81 15.82 3.15 2.13
C GLY A 81 15.04 4.40 1.66
N SER A 82 14.58 4.41 0.41
CA SER A 82 13.73 5.50 -0.09
C SER A 82 12.32 5.47 0.52
N SER A 83 11.78 4.28 0.76
CA SER A 83 10.48 4.07 1.41
C SER A 83 10.51 4.39 2.90
N GLU A 84 11.63 4.08 3.56
CA GLU A 84 11.93 4.51 4.93
C GLU A 84 11.81 6.03 5.05
N ALA A 85 12.50 6.77 4.19
CA ALA A 85 12.48 8.23 4.19
C ALA A 85 11.07 8.80 3.93
N LEU A 86 10.31 8.19 3.01
CA LEU A 86 8.93 8.58 2.73
C LEU A 86 8.03 8.38 3.95
N LEU A 87 8.11 7.22 4.61
CA LEU A 87 7.29 6.92 5.78
C LEU A 87 7.64 7.79 6.99
N LEU A 88 8.91 8.18 7.12
CA LEU A 88 9.30 9.19 8.11
C LEU A 88 8.60 10.52 7.83
N LYS A 89 8.61 11.00 6.58
CA LYS A 89 7.89 12.23 6.21
C LYS A 89 6.38 12.12 6.45
N TYR A 90 5.78 10.96 6.20
CA TYR A 90 4.36 10.73 6.54
C TYR A 90 4.12 10.81 8.05
N ALA A 91 5.00 10.21 8.87
CA ALA A 91 4.91 10.31 10.32
C ALA A 91 5.08 11.75 10.81
N GLU A 92 6.09 12.47 10.33
CA GLU A 92 6.35 13.88 10.66
C GLU A 92 5.21 14.79 10.21
N THR A 93 4.59 14.52 9.06
CA THR A 93 3.41 15.27 8.61
C THR A 93 2.22 14.99 9.52
N SER A 94 2.01 13.74 9.91
CA SER A 94 0.97 13.37 10.88
C SER A 94 1.19 14.06 12.24
N GLU A 95 2.43 14.08 12.73
CA GLU A 95 2.80 14.75 13.98
C GLU A 95 2.61 16.26 13.89
N ASN A 96 3.02 16.89 12.80
CA ASN A 96 2.81 18.31 12.61
C ASN A 96 1.29 18.62 12.48
N ILE A 97 0.42 17.70 12.02
CA ILE A 97 -1.04 17.88 12.06
C ILE A 97 -1.51 17.99 13.50
N VAL A 98 -1.07 17.06 14.36
CA VAL A 98 -1.43 17.01 15.78
C VAL A 98 -0.86 18.20 16.55
N THR A 99 0.42 18.51 16.37
CA THR A 99 1.14 19.47 17.22
C THR A 99 1.05 20.91 16.72
N PHE A 100 0.82 21.11 15.42
CA PHE A 100 0.73 22.44 14.82
C PHE A 100 -0.67 22.72 14.27
N LEU A 101 -1.20 21.92 13.33
CA LEU A 101 -2.43 22.31 12.64
C LEU A 101 -3.64 22.34 13.57
N LEU A 102 -3.91 21.24 14.27
CA LEU A 102 -5.11 21.07 15.10
C LEU A 102 -5.21 22.15 16.21
N PRO A 103 -4.19 22.40 17.04
CA PRO A 103 -4.25 23.46 18.08
C PRO A 103 -4.42 24.86 17.50
N ASN A 104 -3.83 25.11 16.34
CA ASN A 104 -3.94 26.43 15.69
C ASN A 104 -5.33 26.64 15.08
N LEU A 105 -5.97 25.60 14.56
CA LEU A 105 -7.37 25.63 14.12
C LEU A 105 -8.33 25.82 15.29
N GLU A 106 -8.10 25.13 16.41
CA GLU A 106 -8.84 25.30 17.65
C GLU A 106 -8.80 26.77 18.12
N VAL A 107 -7.60 27.34 18.26
CA VAL A 107 -7.43 28.74 18.68
C VAL A 107 -8.11 29.71 17.71
N ALA A 108 -8.05 29.44 16.40
CA ALA A 108 -8.68 30.28 15.40
C ALA A 108 -10.22 30.22 15.49
N ALA A 109 -10.80 29.04 15.70
CA ALA A 109 -12.24 28.86 15.90
C ALA A 109 -12.72 29.49 17.21
N VAL A 110 -12.00 29.27 18.33
CA VAL A 110 -12.33 29.87 19.63
C VAL A 110 -12.38 31.40 19.56
N LYS A 111 -11.43 32.00 18.84
CA LYS A 111 -11.30 33.46 18.69
C LYS A 111 -12.11 34.03 17.53
N ASN A 112 -12.88 33.21 16.81
CA ASN A 112 -13.59 33.58 15.60
C ASN A 112 -12.71 34.33 14.59
N LYS A 113 -11.54 33.76 14.27
CA LYS A 113 -10.54 34.30 13.33
C LYS A 113 -10.42 33.43 12.08
N PRO A 114 -11.41 33.46 11.17
CA PRO A 114 -11.44 32.62 9.96
C PRO A 114 -10.22 32.83 9.06
N GLU A 115 -9.75 34.07 8.93
CA GLU A 115 -8.55 34.39 8.14
C GLU A 115 -7.27 33.73 8.67
N LEU A 116 -7.21 33.50 9.98
CA LEU A 116 -6.07 32.84 10.61
C LEU A 116 -6.12 31.33 10.39
N ALA A 117 -7.31 30.73 10.53
CA ALA A 117 -7.55 29.31 10.21
C ALA A 117 -7.20 29.00 8.74
N ARG A 118 -7.60 29.86 7.80
CA ARG A 118 -7.26 29.74 6.38
C ARG A 118 -5.75 29.67 6.14
N LYS A 119 -4.97 30.55 6.78
CA LYS A 119 -3.50 30.53 6.68
C LYS A 119 -2.89 29.24 7.21
N PHE A 120 -3.43 28.70 8.30
CA PHE A 120 -2.97 27.43 8.84
C PHE A 120 -3.31 26.27 7.90
N LEU A 121 -4.49 26.25 7.29
CA LEU A 121 -4.86 25.27 6.27
C LEU A 121 -4.00 25.37 4.99
N GLU A 122 -3.63 26.58 4.57
CA GLU A 122 -2.74 26.79 3.41
C GLU A 122 -1.32 26.30 3.69
N LYS A 123 -0.77 26.63 4.86
CA LYS A 123 0.49 26.03 5.30
C LYS A 123 0.32 24.51 5.38
N ALA A 124 -0.85 24.07 5.83
CA ALA A 124 -1.19 22.67 5.88
C ALA A 124 -1.44 22.01 4.51
N LYS A 125 -1.42 22.76 3.43
CA LYS A 125 -1.51 22.20 2.10
C LYS A 125 -0.11 21.98 1.51
N GLY A 126 0.84 22.85 1.83
CA GLY A 126 2.22 22.79 1.34
C GLY A 126 2.90 21.45 1.64
N TRP A 127 3.14 21.17 2.92
CA TRP A 127 3.68 19.88 3.40
C TRP A 127 2.93 18.63 2.89
N ILE A 128 1.60 18.62 2.78
CA ILE A 128 0.82 17.48 2.27
C ILE A 128 1.06 17.30 0.77
N ASN A 129 1.10 18.37 -0.01
CA ASN A 129 1.44 18.29 -1.42
C ASN A 129 2.86 17.78 -1.63
N ASP A 130 3.82 18.21 -0.81
CA ASP A 130 5.21 17.75 -0.88
C ASP A 130 5.29 16.23 -0.69
N ILE A 131 4.63 15.68 0.35
CA ILE A 131 4.65 14.24 0.60
C ILE A 131 3.84 13.42 -0.43
N ILE A 132 2.78 13.99 -1.03
CA ILE A 132 2.05 13.35 -2.14
C ILE A 132 2.98 13.19 -3.35
N MET A 133 3.75 14.24 -3.66
CA MET A 133 4.70 14.20 -4.78
C MET A 133 5.83 13.20 -4.53
N ASP A 134 6.36 13.16 -3.31
CA ASP A 134 7.34 12.14 -2.92
C ASP A 134 6.76 10.72 -3.05
N GLY A 135 5.51 10.51 -2.59
CA GLY A 135 4.81 9.23 -2.71
C GLY A 135 4.67 8.76 -4.17
N LYS A 136 4.28 9.66 -5.07
CA LYS A 136 4.19 9.39 -6.52
C LYS A 136 5.50 8.93 -7.12
N GLU A 137 6.59 9.60 -6.76
CA GLU A 137 7.92 9.26 -7.26
C GLU A 137 8.36 7.89 -6.77
N ILE A 138 8.16 7.57 -5.49
CA ILE A 138 8.49 6.24 -4.97
C ILE A 138 7.66 5.13 -5.62
N VAL A 139 6.35 5.31 -5.76
CA VAL A 139 5.47 4.35 -6.45
C VAL A 139 5.95 4.08 -7.87
N LYS A 140 6.33 5.12 -8.61
CA LYS A 140 6.86 5.00 -9.98
C LYS A 140 8.19 4.24 -10.01
N ARG A 141 9.06 4.44 -9.03
CA ARG A 141 10.32 3.69 -8.92
C ARG A 141 10.08 2.21 -8.63
N TYR A 142 9.08 1.87 -7.81
CA TYR A 142 8.66 0.48 -7.61
C TYR A 142 8.10 -0.16 -8.88
N GLU A 143 7.23 0.56 -9.61
CA GLU A 143 6.66 0.09 -10.87
C GLU A 143 7.76 -0.24 -11.89
N LYS A 144 8.71 0.68 -12.06
CA LYS A 144 9.88 0.48 -12.92
C LYS A 144 10.69 -0.74 -12.47
N HIS A 145 11.04 -0.81 -11.19
CA HIS A 145 11.84 -1.91 -10.66
C HIS A 145 11.15 -3.27 -10.78
N ASN A 146 9.83 -3.34 -10.56
CA ASN A 146 9.04 -4.54 -10.79
C ASN A 146 9.08 -5.00 -12.25
N SER A 147 9.02 -4.05 -13.20
CA SER A 147 9.21 -4.35 -14.63
C SER A 147 10.63 -4.83 -14.93
N ASP A 148 11.64 -4.20 -14.35
CA ASP A 148 13.06 -4.56 -14.57
C ASP A 148 13.37 -5.96 -14.00
N VAL A 149 12.84 -6.30 -12.82
CA VAL A 149 12.91 -7.65 -12.25
C VAL A 149 12.20 -8.65 -13.14
N CYS A 150 11.02 -8.34 -13.66
CA CYS A 150 10.29 -9.24 -14.57
C CYS A 150 11.10 -9.55 -15.84
N ASN A 151 11.67 -8.52 -16.46
CA ASN A 151 12.50 -8.67 -17.67
C ASN A 151 13.75 -9.49 -17.36
N SER A 152 14.43 -9.18 -16.25
CA SER A 152 15.61 -9.90 -15.80
C SER A 152 15.31 -11.37 -15.52
N THR A 153 14.19 -11.69 -14.87
CA THR A 153 13.76 -13.08 -14.65
C THR A 153 13.55 -13.81 -15.98
N SER A 154 12.91 -13.17 -16.96
CA SER A 154 12.71 -13.75 -18.30
C SER A 154 14.03 -13.99 -19.04
N ASP A 155 14.95 -13.04 -18.98
CA ASP A 155 16.29 -13.15 -19.60
C ASP A 155 17.09 -14.27 -18.95
N ILE A 156 17.05 -14.36 -17.62
CA ILE A 156 17.69 -15.44 -16.87
C ILE A 156 17.09 -16.80 -17.27
N ILE A 157 15.76 -16.94 -17.31
CA ILE A 157 15.11 -18.18 -17.76
C ILE A 157 15.56 -18.54 -19.18
N THR A 158 15.56 -17.58 -20.09
CA THR A 158 15.94 -17.78 -21.49
C THR A 158 17.40 -18.21 -21.63
N GLU A 159 18.32 -17.57 -20.90
CA GLU A 159 19.73 -17.92 -20.94
C GLU A 159 19.99 -19.29 -20.31
N MET A 160 19.24 -19.62 -19.26
CA MET A 160 19.27 -20.94 -18.63
C MET A 160 18.80 -22.06 -19.57
N GLU A 161 17.73 -21.84 -20.33
CA GLU A 161 17.23 -22.78 -21.34
C GLU A 161 18.25 -23.03 -22.47
N LYS A 162 19.05 -22.03 -22.87
CA LYS A 162 20.10 -22.19 -23.89
C LYS A 162 21.27 -23.05 -23.41
N THR A 163 21.56 -23.03 -22.12
CA THR A 163 22.64 -23.80 -21.50
C THR A 163 22.25 -25.22 -21.12
N GLU A 164 20.96 -25.59 -21.21
CA GLU A 164 20.51 -26.97 -20.95
C GLU A 164 21.00 -27.95 -22.04
N LYS A 165 21.82 -28.92 -21.63
CA LYS A 165 21.93 -30.19 -22.36
C LYS A 165 20.70 -31.03 -22.00
N GLN A 166 19.99 -31.59 -22.99
CA GLN A 166 18.86 -32.50 -22.79
C GLN A 166 19.20 -33.58 -21.74
N GLN A 167 18.78 -33.36 -20.49
CA GLN A 167 18.90 -34.32 -19.40
C GLN A 167 17.52 -34.64 -18.88
N HIS A 168 17.23 -35.93 -18.72
CA HIS A 168 15.89 -36.41 -18.42
C HIS A 168 15.44 -36.01 -17.02
N GLN A 169 14.26 -35.38 -16.93
CA GLN A 169 13.52 -35.22 -15.68
C GLN A 169 13.30 -36.58 -15.00
N THR A 170 13.62 -36.67 -13.72
CA THR A 170 13.30 -37.85 -12.90
C THR A 170 11.80 -37.91 -12.63
N SER A 171 11.30 -39.09 -12.23
CA SER A 171 9.90 -39.24 -11.80
C SER A 171 9.58 -38.33 -10.61
N GLU A 172 10.52 -38.20 -9.67
CA GLU A 172 10.40 -37.33 -8.50
C GLU A 172 10.27 -35.85 -8.88
N MET A 173 11.06 -35.37 -9.85
CA MET A 173 10.94 -34.00 -10.38
C MET A 173 9.57 -33.74 -11.01
N LYS A 174 9.01 -34.71 -11.75
CA LYS A 174 7.69 -34.58 -12.38
C LYS A 174 6.55 -34.53 -11.37
N GLU A 175 6.64 -35.34 -10.31
CA GLU A 175 5.67 -35.32 -9.21
C GLU A 175 5.71 -34.00 -8.45
N LEU A 176 6.91 -33.50 -8.12
CA LEU A 176 7.11 -32.17 -7.51
C LEU A 176 6.56 -31.06 -8.40
N GLN A 177 6.82 -31.08 -9.71
CA GLN A 177 6.30 -30.08 -10.63
C GLN A 177 4.77 -30.07 -10.65
N LYS A 178 4.12 -31.25 -10.64
CA LYS A 178 2.66 -31.35 -10.57
C LYS A 178 2.08 -30.78 -9.27
N ILE A 179 2.75 -30.99 -8.14
CA ILE A 179 2.37 -30.38 -6.86
C ILE A 179 2.47 -28.85 -6.94
N ILE A 180 3.58 -28.34 -7.49
CA ILE A 180 3.80 -26.90 -7.68
C ILE A 180 2.70 -26.30 -8.56
N ASP A 181 2.37 -26.93 -9.69
CA ASP A 181 1.36 -26.42 -10.61
C ASP A 181 -0.03 -26.37 -9.95
N GLY A 182 -0.42 -27.41 -9.21
CA GLY A 182 -1.69 -27.41 -8.46
C GLY A 182 -1.73 -26.36 -7.35
N LEU A 183 -0.61 -26.11 -6.66
CA LEU A 183 -0.52 -25.04 -5.68
C LEU A 183 -0.59 -23.64 -6.33
N LYS A 184 -0.09 -23.46 -7.56
CA LYS A 184 -0.19 -22.20 -8.32
C LYS A 184 -1.62 -21.89 -8.72
N GLU A 185 -2.37 -22.88 -9.19
CA GLU A 185 -3.80 -22.73 -9.49
C GLU A 185 -4.59 -22.35 -8.24
N LYS A 186 -4.30 -22.99 -7.10
CA LYS A 186 -4.92 -22.64 -5.82
C LYS A 186 -4.55 -21.23 -5.35
N HIS A 187 -3.28 -20.83 -5.52
CA HIS A 187 -2.81 -19.47 -5.21
C HIS A 187 -3.59 -18.43 -6.01
N LEU A 188 -3.74 -18.62 -7.32
CA LEU A 188 -4.48 -17.71 -8.20
C LEU A 188 -5.95 -17.55 -7.76
N SER A 189 -6.64 -18.67 -7.50
CA SER A 189 -8.04 -18.64 -7.06
C SER A 189 -8.24 -17.87 -5.76
N ILE A 190 -7.34 -18.04 -4.77
CA ILE A 190 -7.44 -17.31 -3.50
C ILE A 190 -7.11 -15.83 -3.67
N SER A 191 -6.13 -15.48 -4.52
CA SER A 191 -5.83 -14.08 -4.82
C SER A 191 -7.05 -13.37 -5.43
N GLU A 192 -7.77 -14.01 -6.36
CA GLU A 192 -9.02 -13.47 -6.93
C GLU A 192 -10.11 -13.28 -5.86
N GLU A 193 -10.28 -14.24 -4.94
CA GLU A 193 -11.23 -14.10 -3.83
C GLU A 193 -10.86 -12.94 -2.89
N ILE A 194 -9.57 -12.74 -2.60
CA ILE A 194 -9.10 -11.62 -1.76
C ILE A 194 -9.46 -10.28 -2.40
N GLU A 195 -9.25 -10.13 -3.72
CA GLU A 195 -9.61 -8.92 -4.47
C GLU A 195 -11.13 -8.64 -4.41
N ASP A 196 -11.96 -9.68 -4.48
CA ASP A 196 -13.41 -9.53 -4.34
C ASP A 196 -13.82 -9.11 -2.93
N TYR A 197 -13.13 -9.59 -1.89
CA TYR A 197 -13.34 -9.09 -0.52
C TYR A 197 -12.85 -7.64 -0.35
N GLU A 198 -11.75 -7.24 -0.98
CA GLU A 198 -11.30 -5.82 -0.97
C GLU A 198 -12.40 -4.91 -1.54
N ARG A 199 -13.06 -5.34 -2.62
CA ARG A 199 -14.19 -4.61 -3.22
C ARG A 199 -15.42 -4.54 -2.30
N LYS A 200 -15.80 -5.65 -1.66
CA LYS A 200 -16.93 -5.70 -0.71
C LYS A 200 -16.71 -4.81 0.52
N ILE A 201 -15.48 -4.78 1.04
CA ILE A 201 -15.10 -3.89 2.15
C ILE A 201 -15.32 -2.43 1.73
N GLU A 202 -14.93 -2.07 0.51
CA GLU A 202 -15.12 -0.70 0.01
C GLU A 202 -16.60 -0.33 -0.18
N GLU A 203 -17.39 -1.25 -0.75
CA GLU A 203 -18.84 -1.08 -0.89
C GLU A 203 -19.51 -0.84 0.48
N LYS A 204 -19.21 -1.67 1.49
CA LYS A 204 -19.77 -1.51 2.86
C LYS A 204 -19.32 -0.22 3.52
N ASN A 205 -18.07 0.19 3.35
CA ASN A 205 -17.58 1.48 3.87
C ASN A 205 -18.28 2.68 3.20
N THR A 206 -18.65 2.55 1.93
CA THR A 206 -19.44 3.54 1.21
C THR A 206 -20.86 3.60 1.77
N GLU A 207 -21.52 2.45 1.95
CA GLU A 207 -22.87 2.37 2.54
C GLU A 207 -22.94 2.98 3.95
N ILE A 208 -21.95 2.70 4.80
CA ILE A 208 -21.85 3.31 6.15
C ILE A 208 -21.81 4.84 6.00
N ARG A 209 -20.99 5.39 5.11
CA ARG A 209 -20.87 6.84 4.94
C ARG A 209 -22.10 7.49 4.30
N GLU A 210 -22.76 6.82 3.37
CA GLU A 210 -24.04 7.28 2.82
C GLU A 210 -25.12 7.32 3.90
N LEU A 211 -25.23 6.26 4.72
CA LEU A 211 -26.14 6.24 5.87
C LEU A 211 -25.85 7.40 6.83
N ILE A 212 -24.59 7.60 7.16
CA ILE A 212 -24.14 8.68 8.03
C ILE A 212 -24.48 10.06 7.45
N SER A 213 -24.24 10.27 6.14
CA SER A 213 -24.56 11.54 5.47
C SER A 213 -26.05 11.86 5.48
N ARG A 214 -26.91 10.84 5.49
CA ARG A 214 -28.37 10.98 5.60
C ARG A 214 -28.84 11.31 7.02
N ILE A 215 -28.14 10.84 8.04
CA ILE A 215 -28.52 11.03 9.46
C ILE A 215 -28.27 12.48 9.91
N ARG A 216 -27.17 13.11 9.49
CA ARG A 216 -26.83 14.51 9.83
C ARG A 216 -26.15 15.21 8.64
N GLU A 217 -26.96 15.81 7.77
CA GLU A 217 -26.51 16.38 6.49
C GLU A 217 -25.55 17.58 6.62
N THR A 218 -25.58 18.31 7.74
CA THR A 218 -24.76 19.51 8.03
C THR A 218 -23.65 19.24 9.05
N ASP A 219 -23.96 18.67 10.21
CA ASP A 219 -23.01 18.48 11.32
C ASP A 219 -21.86 17.52 10.96
N PHE A 220 -22.14 16.52 10.13
CA PHE A 220 -21.20 15.45 9.82
C PHE A 220 -20.19 15.79 8.71
N LYS A 221 -20.52 16.78 7.86
CA LYS A 221 -19.65 17.19 6.75
C LYS A 221 -18.36 17.84 7.25
N MET A 222 -18.40 18.59 8.34
CA MET A 222 -17.22 19.24 8.91
C MET A 222 -16.33 18.23 9.65
N TYR A 223 -16.96 17.35 10.45
CA TYR A 223 -16.29 16.29 11.18
C TYR A 223 -15.48 15.38 10.24
N SER A 224 -16.09 14.92 9.14
CA SER A 224 -15.45 14.05 8.15
C SER A 224 -14.38 14.73 7.28
N MET A 225 -14.28 16.06 7.27
CA MET A 225 -13.20 16.80 6.60
C MET A 225 -11.90 16.84 7.42
N ILE A 226 -12.00 16.84 8.75
CA ILE A 226 -10.86 16.92 9.68
C ILE A 226 -10.44 15.53 10.17
N VAL A 227 -11.42 14.64 10.34
CA VAL A 227 -11.24 13.26 10.75
C VAL A 227 -11.33 12.35 9.51
N PRO A 228 -10.20 11.86 8.95
CA PRO A 228 -10.24 10.97 7.79
C PRO A 228 -10.48 9.50 8.15
N PHE A 229 -10.67 9.17 9.44
CA PHE A 229 -10.74 7.80 9.94
C PHE A 229 -12.18 7.37 10.24
N VAL A 230 -12.61 6.26 9.64
CA VAL A 230 -14.00 5.75 9.70
C VAL A 230 -14.38 5.34 11.13
N ASP A 231 -13.47 4.75 11.90
CA ASP A 231 -13.75 4.33 13.29
C ASP A 231 -14.03 5.53 14.21
N SER A 232 -13.25 6.61 14.06
CA SER A 232 -13.46 7.85 14.83
C SER A 232 -14.81 8.49 14.49
N ILE A 233 -15.15 8.49 13.20
CA ILE A 233 -16.44 8.91 12.65
C ILE A 233 -17.59 8.12 13.28
N ILE A 234 -17.50 6.80 13.26
CA ILE A 234 -18.48 5.88 13.82
C ILE A 234 -18.69 6.14 15.32
N SER A 235 -17.58 6.24 16.07
CA SER A 235 -17.61 6.42 17.52
C SER A 235 -18.31 7.72 17.92
N HIS A 236 -18.09 8.79 17.17
CA HIS A 236 -18.74 10.07 17.40
C HIS A 236 -20.25 10.00 17.13
N ILE A 237 -20.68 9.32 16.06
CA ILE A 237 -22.10 9.19 15.72
C ILE A 237 -22.86 8.36 16.75
N TYR A 238 -22.27 7.28 17.28
CA TYR A 238 -22.90 6.52 18.36
C TYR A 238 -23.18 7.37 19.60
N LYS A 239 -22.28 8.31 19.90
CA LYS A 239 -22.42 9.24 21.04
C LYS A 239 -23.47 10.31 20.78
N THR A 240 -23.59 10.79 19.54
CA THR A 240 -24.43 11.96 19.20
C THR A 240 -25.80 11.62 18.61
N THR A 241 -26.04 10.40 18.14
CA THR A 241 -27.34 9.98 17.60
C THR A 241 -28.31 9.67 18.74
N GLU A 242 -29.56 10.14 18.68
CA GLU A 242 -30.60 9.79 19.67
C GLU A 242 -31.49 8.62 19.20
N SER A 243 -31.64 8.45 17.88
CA SER A 243 -32.46 7.38 17.27
C SER A 243 -31.85 6.00 17.49
N THR A 244 -32.61 5.12 18.14
CA THR A 244 -32.24 3.71 18.31
C THR A 244 -32.23 2.95 16.98
N SER A 245 -33.14 3.26 16.05
CA SER A 245 -33.20 2.58 14.76
C SER A 245 -31.99 2.87 13.86
N GLU A 246 -31.46 4.10 13.90
CA GLU A 246 -30.28 4.48 13.11
C GLU A 246 -29.00 3.87 13.71
N LYS A 247 -28.90 3.83 15.05
CA LYS A 247 -27.84 3.11 15.75
C LYS A 247 -27.83 1.62 15.42
N ASP A 248 -29.00 1.00 15.31
CA ASP A 248 -29.10 -0.42 14.96
C ASP A 248 -28.69 -0.69 13.50
N GLN A 249 -28.97 0.23 12.57
CA GLN A 249 -28.52 0.12 11.17
C GLN A 249 -26.99 0.28 11.06
N ILE A 250 -26.40 1.26 11.76
CA ILE A 250 -24.95 1.46 11.81
C ILE A 250 -24.27 0.21 12.40
N ARG A 251 -24.81 -0.34 13.51
CA ARG A 251 -24.28 -1.56 14.13
C ARG A 251 -24.35 -2.78 13.21
N ALA A 252 -25.43 -2.92 12.44
CA ALA A 252 -25.55 -4.01 11.49
C ALA A 252 -24.48 -3.91 10.38
N LEU A 253 -24.28 -2.72 9.81
CA LEU A 253 -23.26 -2.50 8.79
C LEU A 253 -21.83 -2.69 9.33
N GLU A 254 -21.57 -2.29 10.57
CA GLU A 254 -20.28 -2.53 11.24
C GLU A 254 -20.00 -4.01 11.52
N ALA A 255 -21.01 -4.74 11.98
CA ALA A 255 -20.88 -6.18 12.22
C ALA A 255 -20.57 -6.90 10.90
N ASP A 256 -21.30 -6.56 9.84
CA ASP A 256 -21.08 -7.05 8.49
C ASP A 256 -19.69 -6.70 7.94
N LEU A 257 -19.23 -5.46 8.13
CA LEU A 257 -17.90 -5.01 7.72
C LEU A 257 -16.82 -5.80 8.47
N SER A 258 -16.99 -5.97 9.79
CA SER A 258 -16.08 -6.74 10.64
C SER A 258 -16.00 -8.19 10.19
N GLU A 259 -17.14 -8.83 9.88
CA GLU A 259 -17.18 -10.19 9.36
C GLU A 259 -16.47 -10.31 8.01
N THR A 260 -16.66 -9.32 7.13
CA THR A 260 -16.02 -9.25 5.81
C THR A 260 -14.50 -9.12 5.93
N ILE A 261 -14.02 -8.26 6.82
CA ILE A 261 -12.59 -8.08 7.12
C ILE A 261 -11.99 -9.37 7.69
N GLU A 262 -12.66 -10.02 8.64
CA GLU A 262 -12.20 -11.27 9.23
C GLU A 262 -12.16 -12.42 8.20
N ALA A 263 -13.13 -12.47 7.27
CA ALA A 263 -13.11 -13.43 6.17
C ALA A 263 -11.92 -13.21 5.22
N GLN A 264 -11.67 -11.95 4.84
CA GLN A 264 -10.51 -11.60 4.02
C GLN A 264 -9.20 -11.97 4.71
N LYS A 265 -9.09 -11.68 6.01
CA LYS A 265 -7.90 -12.02 6.80
C LYS A 265 -7.60 -13.52 6.77
N ARG A 266 -8.62 -14.36 6.96
CA ARG A 266 -8.47 -15.83 6.85
C ARG A 266 -7.97 -16.26 5.47
N LEU A 267 -8.47 -15.65 4.39
CA LEU A 267 -7.98 -15.92 3.04
C LEU A 267 -6.52 -15.49 2.84
N LYS A 268 -6.12 -14.33 3.36
CA LYS A 268 -4.71 -13.87 3.33
C LYS A 268 -3.79 -14.82 4.10
N GLU A 269 -4.24 -15.36 5.23
CA GLU A 269 -3.51 -16.39 5.98
C GLU A 269 -3.37 -17.69 5.17
N GLU A 270 -4.42 -18.10 4.45
CA GLU A 270 -4.38 -19.27 3.57
C GLU A 270 -3.47 -19.05 2.34
N GLU A 271 -3.57 -17.88 1.70
CA GLU A 271 -2.71 -17.48 0.58
C GLU A 271 -1.24 -17.56 0.99
N GLN A 272 -0.93 -17.04 2.19
CA GLN A 272 0.39 -17.09 2.76
C GLN A 272 0.87 -18.52 2.97
N GLU A 273 0.02 -19.44 3.46
CA GLU A 273 0.39 -20.84 3.62
C GLU A 273 0.71 -21.52 2.29
N ILE A 274 -0.09 -21.26 1.26
CA ILE A 274 0.14 -21.83 -0.08
C ILE A 274 1.44 -21.31 -0.68
N GLN A 275 1.73 -20.02 -0.53
CA GLN A 275 3.00 -19.43 -0.98
C GLN A 275 4.21 -20.07 -0.29
N ASN A 276 4.08 -20.47 0.97
CA ASN A 276 5.15 -21.18 1.68
C ASN A 276 5.35 -22.59 1.13
N GLN A 277 4.26 -23.32 0.89
CA GLN A 277 4.31 -24.65 0.30
C GLN A 277 4.87 -24.61 -1.13
N LEU A 278 4.50 -23.61 -1.92
CA LEU A 278 5.07 -23.37 -3.24
C LEU A 278 6.58 -23.23 -3.16
N LEU A 279 7.05 -22.33 -2.28
CA LEU A 279 8.46 -22.08 -2.10
C LEU A 279 9.21 -23.32 -1.61
N GLU A 280 8.69 -24.05 -0.63
CA GLU A 280 9.35 -25.27 -0.13
C GLU A 280 9.51 -26.31 -1.25
N ASN A 281 8.46 -26.53 -2.05
CA ASN A 281 8.49 -27.50 -3.14
C ASN A 281 9.36 -27.02 -4.31
N GLU A 282 9.33 -25.73 -4.66
CA GLU A 282 10.21 -25.15 -5.67
C GLU A 282 11.69 -25.23 -5.24
N LEU A 283 12.01 -25.03 -3.96
CA LEU A 283 13.36 -25.21 -3.43
C LEU A 283 13.81 -26.68 -3.43
N LYS A 284 12.91 -27.63 -3.15
CA LYS A 284 13.20 -29.08 -3.28
C LYS A 284 13.48 -29.45 -4.72
N LEU A 285 12.67 -28.93 -5.65
CA LEU A 285 12.86 -29.15 -7.08
C LEU A 285 14.20 -28.57 -7.55
N ALA A 286 14.52 -27.33 -7.16
CA ALA A 286 15.79 -26.66 -7.46
C ALA A 286 17.01 -27.46 -6.98
N LYS A 287 16.92 -28.05 -5.78
CA LYS A 287 17.97 -28.93 -5.23
C LYS A 287 18.16 -30.18 -6.09
N LEU A 288 17.08 -30.91 -6.38
CA LEU A 288 17.14 -32.13 -7.21
C LEU A 288 17.67 -31.83 -8.61
N GLN A 289 17.32 -30.67 -9.17
CA GLN A 289 17.85 -30.21 -10.46
C GLN A 289 19.36 -30.03 -10.38
N THR A 290 19.85 -29.30 -9.37
CA THR A 290 21.28 -29.06 -9.15
C THR A 290 22.06 -30.37 -8.96
N GLU A 291 21.54 -31.31 -8.17
CA GLU A 291 22.16 -32.62 -7.91
C GLU A 291 22.26 -33.48 -9.18
N ASN A 292 21.32 -33.33 -10.11
CA ASN A 292 21.34 -34.01 -11.40
C ASN A 292 22.14 -33.27 -12.49
N GLY A 293 22.78 -32.15 -12.15
CA GLY A 293 23.46 -31.29 -13.12
C GLY A 293 22.50 -30.52 -14.04
N GLN A 294 21.20 -30.50 -13.72
CA GLN A 294 20.21 -29.64 -14.34
C GLN A 294 20.30 -28.24 -13.75
N MET A 295 20.20 -27.24 -14.62
CA MET A 295 20.35 -25.84 -14.25
C MET A 295 19.07 -25.33 -13.56
N LEU A 296 19.24 -24.50 -12.54
CA LEU A 296 18.23 -24.12 -11.55
C LEU A 296 16.99 -23.41 -12.12
N SER A 297 15.83 -23.64 -11.53
CA SER A 297 14.64 -22.83 -11.77
C SER A 297 14.70 -21.52 -10.95
N VAL A 298 14.90 -20.37 -11.60
CA VAL A 298 14.98 -19.00 -11.01
C VAL A 298 13.62 -18.42 -10.58
N ARG A 299 12.64 -19.29 -10.31
CA ARG A 299 11.25 -18.94 -9.96
C ARG A 299 11.09 -18.19 -8.62
N SER A 300 12.10 -18.20 -7.74
CA SER A 300 12.12 -17.36 -6.53
C SER A 300 12.05 -15.86 -6.83
N LEU A 301 12.43 -15.42 -8.04
CA LEU A 301 12.28 -14.02 -8.46
C LEU A 301 10.84 -13.63 -8.83
N ASP A 302 10.01 -14.58 -9.27
CA ASP A 302 8.59 -14.32 -9.47
C ASP A 302 7.90 -14.02 -8.14
N GLU A 303 8.31 -14.72 -7.08
CA GLU A 303 7.83 -14.49 -5.73
C GLU A 303 8.37 -13.15 -5.18
N VAL A 304 9.63 -12.79 -5.44
CA VAL A 304 10.16 -11.44 -5.17
C VAL A 304 9.27 -10.37 -5.82
N ARG A 305 8.94 -10.53 -7.10
CA ARG A 305 8.05 -9.59 -7.82
C ARG A 305 6.70 -9.49 -7.14
N LYS A 306 6.07 -10.62 -6.75
CA LYS A 306 4.79 -10.59 -6.03
C LYS A 306 4.88 -9.80 -4.71
N ARG A 307 5.96 -9.98 -3.93
CA ARG A 307 6.16 -9.24 -2.68
C ARG A 307 6.42 -7.76 -2.90
N LEU A 308 7.23 -7.41 -3.91
CA LEU A 308 7.47 -6.02 -4.29
C LEU A 308 6.20 -5.33 -4.80
N SER A 309 5.38 -6.02 -5.60
CA SER A 309 4.06 -5.54 -6.01
C SER A 309 3.14 -5.32 -4.81
N ARG A 310 3.16 -6.20 -3.80
CA ARG A 310 2.36 -5.98 -2.59
C ARG A 310 2.82 -4.76 -1.80
N ILE A 311 4.13 -4.57 -1.65
CA ILE A 311 4.69 -3.37 -1.04
C ILE A 311 4.29 -2.12 -1.83
N GLN A 312 4.38 -2.16 -3.15
CA GLN A 312 3.93 -1.08 -4.03
C GLN A 312 2.45 -0.75 -3.83
N GLN A 313 1.58 -1.75 -3.76
CA GLN A 313 0.13 -1.56 -3.51
C GLN A 313 -0.12 -0.83 -2.18
N ILE A 314 0.58 -1.22 -1.11
CA ILE A 314 0.50 -0.54 0.19
C ILE A 314 0.92 0.94 0.05
N LEU A 315 2.03 1.21 -0.65
CA LEU A 315 2.50 2.58 -0.87
C LEU A 315 1.52 3.41 -1.73
N VAL A 316 0.88 2.79 -2.72
CA VAL A 316 -0.20 3.41 -3.53
C VAL A 316 -1.40 3.75 -2.65
N GLN A 317 -1.81 2.85 -1.76
CA GLN A 317 -2.91 3.11 -0.83
C GLN A 317 -2.59 4.29 0.10
N LEU A 318 -1.37 4.35 0.65
CA LEU A 318 -0.91 5.47 1.47
C LEU A 318 -0.84 6.79 0.67
N GLN A 319 -0.38 6.75 -0.58
CA GLN A 319 -0.39 7.92 -1.47
C GLN A 319 -1.83 8.43 -1.68
N LYS A 320 -2.76 7.54 -2.05
CA LYS A 320 -4.16 7.88 -2.26
C LYS A 320 -4.82 8.46 -1.01
N PHE A 321 -4.46 7.93 0.16
CA PHE A 321 -4.90 8.49 1.44
C PHE A 321 -4.49 9.95 1.58
N TRP A 322 -3.22 10.28 1.34
CA TRP A 322 -2.74 11.67 1.44
C TRP A 322 -3.35 12.58 0.38
N GLU A 323 -3.53 12.10 -0.86
CA GLU A 323 -4.26 12.85 -1.90
C GLU A 323 -5.68 13.22 -1.46
N LYS A 324 -6.38 12.28 -0.82
CA LYS A 324 -7.72 12.50 -0.27
C LYS A 324 -7.70 13.52 0.87
N VAL A 325 -6.75 13.40 1.80
CA VAL A 325 -6.57 14.38 2.88
C VAL A 325 -6.34 15.77 2.30
N GLY A 326 -5.47 15.91 1.30
CA GLY A 326 -5.25 17.18 0.59
C GLY A 326 -6.53 17.77 0.00
N SER A 327 -7.35 16.95 -0.67
CA SER A 327 -8.64 17.39 -1.24
C SER A 327 -9.66 17.82 -0.17
N LYS A 328 -9.68 17.14 0.98
CA LYS A 328 -10.54 17.50 2.12
C LYS A 328 -10.12 18.83 2.72
N LEU A 329 -8.82 19.10 2.84
CA LEU A 329 -8.32 20.39 3.31
C LEU A 329 -8.67 21.52 2.34
N ASP A 330 -8.65 21.30 1.03
CA ASP A 330 -9.12 22.29 0.06
C ASP A 330 -10.61 22.57 0.22
N THR A 331 -11.41 21.51 0.36
CA THR A 331 -12.86 21.64 0.57
C THR A 331 -13.17 22.39 1.87
N LEU A 332 -12.46 22.07 2.95
CA LEU A 332 -12.59 22.77 4.23
C LEU A 332 -12.18 24.23 4.11
N LYS A 333 -11.09 24.52 3.39
CA LYS A 333 -10.64 25.90 3.15
C LYS A 333 -11.67 26.70 2.34
N GLU A 334 -12.21 26.11 1.27
CA GLU A 334 -13.17 26.76 0.39
C GLU A 334 -14.53 26.95 1.05
N ARG A 335 -15.03 25.97 1.81
CA ARG A 335 -16.36 26.06 2.43
C ARG A 335 -16.38 26.86 3.72
N THR A 336 -15.35 26.73 4.55
CA THR A 336 -15.32 27.34 5.87
C THR A 336 -14.82 28.80 5.83
N PHE A 337 -14.05 29.17 4.80
CA PHE A 337 -13.34 30.46 4.77
C PHE A 337 -13.44 31.25 3.45
N ALA A 338 -14.21 30.80 2.45
CA ALA A 338 -14.55 31.64 1.30
C ALA A 338 -15.83 32.43 1.60
N GLY A 339 -15.65 33.63 2.15
CA GLY A 339 -16.60 34.76 2.09
C GLY A 339 -18.09 34.46 2.29
N ASP A 340 -18.58 34.78 3.49
CA ASP A 340 -19.91 35.34 3.77
C ASP A 340 -21.10 34.39 4.04
N VAL A 341 -20.97 33.06 4.03
CA VAL A 341 -22.11 32.16 4.37
C VAL A 341 -21.93 31.37 5.66
N TRP A 342 -20.72 30.93 6.02
CA TRP A 342 -20.52 29.95 7.11
C TRP A 342 -19.99 30.52 8.43
N ILE A 343 -19.64 31.80 8.53
CA ILE A 343 -19.17 32.39 9.81
C ILE A 343 -20.32 32.49 10.83
N GLU A 344 -21.56 32.68 10.37
CA GLU A 344 -22.74 32.64 11.24
C GLU A 344 -23.03 31.20 11.70
N ASP A 345 -23.03 30.22 10.78
CA ASP A 345 -23.24 28.79 11.10
C ASP A 345 -22.11 28.16 11.95
N LEU A 346 -20.85 28.60 11.80
CA LEU A 346 -19.72 28.22 12.65
C LEU A 346 -19.91 28.62 14.12
N THR A 347 -20.74 29.62 14.39
CA THR A 347 -21.06 30.03 15.77
C THR A 347 -21.92 28.97 16.44
N ASP A 348 -22.86 28.38 15.69
CA ASP A 348 -23.75 27.30 16.15
C ASP A 348 -23.07 25.92 16.08
N MET A 349 -22.13 25.71 15.16
CA MET A 349 -21.37 24.45 14.96
C MET A 349 -19.99 24.42 15.65
N LYS A 350 -19.72 25.39 16.52
CA LYS A 350 -18.41 25.59 17.13
C LYS A 350 -18.01 24.39 17.99
N GLU A 351 -18.93 23.87 18.78
CA GLU A 351 -18.68 22.75 19.69
C GLU A 351 -18.38 21.47 18.90
N GLU A 352 -19.14 21.20 17.84
CA GLU A 352 -18.95 20.06 16.95
C GLU A 352 -17.61 20.11 16.19
N PHE A 353 -17.20 21.31 15.77
CA PHE A 353 -15.87 21.50 15.18
C PHE A 353 -14.76 21.19 16.17
N LEU A 354 -14.88 21.66 17.42
CA LEU A 354 -13.89 21.41 18.47
C LEU A 354 -13.84 19.92 18.84
N ASP A 355 -14.99 19.26 18.99
CA ASP A 355 -15.09 17.82 19.21
C ASP A 355 -14.44 17.01 18.07
N SER A 356 -14.52 17.51 16.84
CA SER A 356 -13.87 16.87 15.69
C SER A 356 -12.34 17.01 15.71
N ILE A 357 -11.82 18.11 16.26
CA ILE A 357 -10.38 18.31 16.45
C ILE A 357 -9.84 17.30 17.46
N ASP A 358 -10.51 17.15 18.60
CA ASP A 358 -10.13 16.19 19.65
C ASP A 358 -10.12 14.75 19.12
N ALA A 359 -11.14 14.38 18.33
CA ALA A 359 -11.21 13.05 17.74
C ALA A 359 -10.19 12.83 16.60
N ALA A 360 -9.80 13.89 15.89
CA ALA A 360 -8.78 13.81 14.86
C ALA A 360 -7.40 13.57 15.46
N GLU A 361 -7.10 14.16 16.62
CA GLU A 361 -5.81 14.02 17.31
C GLU A 361 -5.44 12.55 17.56
N GLU A 362 -6.37 11.76 18.09
CA GLU A 362 -6.12 10.33 18.35
C GLU A 362 -5.83 9.56 17.06
N GLY A 363 -6.62 9.80 16.01
CA GLY A 363 -6.47 9.14 14.71
C GLY A 363 -5.12 9.46 14.05
N TRP A 364 -4.76 10.74 13.99
CA TRP A 364 -3.48 11.18 13.42
C TRP A 364 -2.29 10.71 14.26
N THR A 365 -2.40 10.67 15.58
CA THR A 365 -1.34 10.12 16.44
C THR A 365 -1.11 8.64 16.15
N LYS A 366 -2.19 7.83 16.08
CA LYS A 366 -2.10 6.40 15.74
C LYS A 366 -1.52 6.18 14.35
N PHE A 367 -1.95 6.97 13.36
CA PHE A 367 -1.42 6.89 12.00
C PHE A 367 0.09 7.20 11.95
N GLY A 368 0.54 8.24 12.65
CA GLY A 368 1.95 8.60 12.74
C GLY A 368 2.80 7.49 13.37
N ILE A 369 2.34 6.92 14.49
CA ILE A 369 3.00 5.75 15.13
C ILE A 369 3.09 4.58 14.16
N SER A 370 2.04 4.35 13.37
CA SER A 370 2.00 3.29 12.38
C SER A 370 3.02 3.52 11.25
N CYS A 371 3.12 4.74 10.74
CA CYS A 371 4.16 5.10 9.77
C CYS A 371 5.56 4.93 10.36
N MET A 372 5.79 5.26 11.63
CA MET A 372 7.08 5.04 12.30
C MET A 372 7.45 3.55 12.44
N LYS A 373 6.47 2.70 12.74
CA LYS A 373 6.69 1.24 12.75
C LYS A 373 7.08 0.73 11.36
N ALA A 374 6.38 1.18 10.33
CA ALA A 374 6.69 0.85 8.93
C ALA A 374 8.07 1.37 8.49
N ASN A 375 8.43 2.58 8.90
CA ASN A 375 9.74 3.17 8.69
C ASN A 375 10.85 2.27 9.29
N ASN A 376 10.70 1.82 10.54
CA ASN A 376 11.69 0.95 11.18
C ASN A 376 11.84 -0.40 10.46
N ILE A 377 10.75 -0.96 9.92
CA ILE A 377 10.80 -2.18 9.10
C ILE A 377 11.73 -1.95 7.90
N PHE A 378 11.49 -0.90 7.12
CA PHE A 378 12.32 -0.60 5.96
C PHE A 378 13.76 -0.24 6.32
N SER A 379 13.98 0.46 7.44
CA SER A 379 15.32 0.78 7.94
C SER A 379 16.14 -0.49 8.19
N ILE A 380 15.56 -1.47 8.89
CA ILE A 380 16.22 -2.76 9.13
C ILE A 380 16.49 -3.47 7.79
N GLN A 381 15.51 -3.51 6.88
CA GLN A 381 15.72 -4.19 5.60
C GLN A 381 16.79 -3.51 4.74
N ALA A 382 16.81 -2.18 4.69
CA ALA A 382 17.78 -1.41 3.92
C ALA A 382 19.21 -1.54 4.48
N ASN A 383 19.38 -1.63 5.80
CA ASN A 383 20.71 -1.59 6.44
C ASN A 383 21.30 -2.97 6.73
N GLU A 384 20.47 -4.01 6.87
CA GLU A 384 20.94 -5.31 7.36
C GLU A 384 20.59 -6.49 6.45
N ALA A 385 19.41 -6.49 5.82
CA ALA A 385 18.90 -7.69 5.17
C ALA A 385 19.64 -8.09 3.90
N TYR A 386 20.39 -7.16 3.29
CA TYR A 386 21.13 -7.36 2.04
C TYR A 386 22.65 -7.51 2.20
N ARG A 387 23.17 -7.66 3.44
CA ARG A 387 24.61 -7.88 3.67
C ARG A 387 25.16 -9.14 2.99
N PHE A 388 24.30 -10.08 2.61
CA PHE A 388 24.70 -11.25 1.83
C PHE A 388 25.33 -10.88 0.47
N LEU A 389 25.05 -9.69 -0.06
CA LEU A 389 25.64 -9.18 -1.30
C LEU A 389 27.12 -8.82 -1.16
N GLU A 390 27.68 -8.78 0.05
CA GLU A 390 29.10 -8.50 0.31
C GLU A 390 30.00 -9.69 -0.08
N ILE A 391 29.44 -10.90 -0.13
CA ILE A 391 30.16 -12.12 -0.48
C ILE A 391 29.61 -12.63 -1.82
N SER A 392 30.49 -12.90 -2.78
CA SER A 392 30.07 -13.55 -4.03
C SER A 392 29.85 -15.05 -3.79
N PRO A 393 28.72 -15.63 -4.19
CA PRO A 393 28.47 -17.06 -4.08
C PRO A 393 29.50 -17.90 -4.86
N SER A 394 30.10 -17.33 -5.92
CA SER A 394 31.20 -17.95 -6.67
C SER A 394 32.50 -18.09 -5.87
N SER A 395 32.65 -17.31 -4.78
CA SER A 395 33.81 -17.38 -3.88
C SER A 395 33.67 -18.43 -2.77
N LEU A 396 32.48 -19.01 -2.59
CA LEU A 396 32.20 -20.03 -1.59
C LEU A 396 32.47 -21.43 -2.14
N SER A 397 32.91 -22.36 -1.28
CA SER A 397 32.88 -23.78 -1.64
C SER A 397 31.43 -24.27 -1.82
N GLU A 398 31.24 -25.40 -2.51
CA GLU A 398 29.92 -26.02 -2.66
C GLU A 398 29.29 -26.32 -1.30
N GLU A 399 30.06 -26.86 -0.36
CA GLU A 399 29.61 -27.18 0.99
C GLU A 399 29.25 -25.93 1.80
N GLU A 400 30.04 -24.85 1.69
CA GLU A 400 29.76 -23.58 2.36
C GLU A 400 28.49 -22.92 1.82
N ARG A 401 28.35 -22.90 0.49
CA ARG A 401 27.17 -22.38 -0.20
C ARG A 401 25.92 -23.17 0.17
N GLN A 402 26.00 -24.50 0.22
CA GLN A 402 24.90 -25.35 0.64
C GLN A 402 24.51 -25.10 2.11
N LYS A 403 25.49 -24.91 2.99
CA LYS A 403 25.24 -24.62 4.40
C LYS A 403 24.52 -23.28 4.58
N GLU A 404 24.92 -22.24 3.86
CA GLU A 404 24.23 -20.95 3.91
C GLU A 404 22.84 -21.03 3.28
N TYR A 405 22.68 -21.76 2.17
CA TYR A 405 21.38 -22.01 1.54
C TYR A 405 20.37 -22.63 2.53
N GLU A 406 20.75 -23.71 3.22
CA GLU A 406 19.89 -24.35 4.23
C GLU A 406 19.59 -23.42 5.41
N ARG A 407 20.55 -22.58 5.81
CA ARG A 407 20.34 -21.58 6.87
C ARG A 407 19.32 -20.52 6.46
N VAL A 408 19.38 -20.02 5.22
CA VAL A 408 18.45 -19.02 4.69
C VAL A 408 17.05 -19.62 4.57
N LYS A 409 16.95 -20.86 4.06
CA LYS A 409 15.70 -21.61 4.02
C LYS A 409 15.07 -21.78 5.40
N GLN A 410 15.85 -22.17 6.41
CA GLN A 410 15.35 -22.29 7.78
C GLN A 410 14.89 -20.95 8.36
N LYS A 411 15.55 -19.84 8.04
CA LYS A 411 15.08 -18.50 8.44
C LYS A 411 13.73 -18.19 7.82
N LEU A 412 13.57 -18.50 6.53
CA LEU A 412 12.32 -18.34 5.80
C LEU A 412 11.20 -19.16 6.45
N ASP A 413 11.45 -20.44 6.74
CA ASP A 413 10.52 -21.34 7.45
C ASP A 413 10.18 -20.86 8.87
N LYS A 414 11.15 -20.28 9.58
CA LYS A 414 10.92 -19.74 10.93
C LYS A 414 10.05 -18.48 10.87
N LYS A 415 10.29 -17.61 9.90
CA LYS A 415 9.47 -16.40 9.66
C LYS A 415 8.05 -16.77 9.22
N ILE A 416 7.91 -17.88 8.51
CA ILE A 416 6.64 -18.52 8.16
C ILE A 416 5.85 -18.98 9.39
N ARG A 417 6.51 -19.54 10.41
CA ARG A 417 5.85 -20.04 11.63
C ARG A 417 5.52 -18.94 12.63
N LEU A 418 6.33 -17.89 12.70
CA LEU A 418 6.11 -16.75 13.60
C LEU A 418 4.96 -15.84 13.15
N SER A 419 4.59 -15.84 11.87
CA SER A 419 3.39 -15.16 11.39
C SER A 419 2.07 -15.90 11.68
N LYS A 420 2.13 -17.09 12.29
CA LYS A 420 0.96 -17.91 12.67
C LYS A 420 0.58 -17.78 14.16
N GLN A 421 1.38 -17.05 14.94
CA GLN A 421 1.14 -16.72 16.36
C GLN A 421 0.82 -15.24 16.47
#